data_AF-A0A6P7YY48-F1
#
_entry.id   AF-A0A6P7YY48-F1
#
_cell.length_a   1.000
_cell.length_b   1.000
_cell.length_c   1.000
_cell.angle_alpha   90.00
_cell.angle_beta   90.00
_cell.angle_gamma   90.00
#
_symmetry.space_group_name_H-M   'P 1'
#
loop_
_entity.id
_entity.type
_entity.pdbx_description
1 polymer ?
#
loop_
_entity_poly.entity_id
_entity_poly.type
_entity_poly.pdbx_seq_one_letter_code
_entity_poly.pdbx_strand_id
1 'polypeptide(L)' 'MTTWKLLYLGREYPKGADYFREKLKKAFMKNRDVKDPEKIKELIERGEFVIKELEALYFLKKYRAMKQRYYEDDKDR' A
#
# COMPACT_ATOMS: atom_id res chain seq x y z
N MET A 1 20.00 4.63 2.45
CA MET A 1 19.12 3.76 3.27
C MET A 1 17.64 3.89 2.87
N THR A 2 17.31 4.02 1.57
CA THR A 2 15.96 4.44 1.12
C THR A 2 15.33 3.60 0.01
N THR A 3 16.01 2.56 -0.52
CA THR A 3 15.48 1.71 -1.60
C THR A 3 14.77 0.43 -1.14
N TRP A 4 14.99 -0.02 0.10
CA TRP A 4 14.47 -1.30 0.60
C TRP A 4 13.01 -1.28 1.05
N LYS A 5 12.50 -0.15 1.56
CA LYS A 5 11.17 -0.06 2.17
C LYS A 5 10.03 -0.28 1.16
N LEU A 6 10.17 0.26 -0.05
CA LEU A 6 9.18 0.14 -1.12
C LEU A 6 9.11 -1.25 -1.76
N LEU A 7 10.24 -1.97 -1.81
CA LEU A 7 10.30 -3.33 -2.34
C LEU A 7 9.62 -4.35 -1.42
N TYR A 8 9.71 -4.15 -0.10
CA TYR A 8 9.08 -5.03 0.89
C TYR A 8 7.56 -4.84 0.95
N LEU A 9 7.10 -3.59 0.92
CA LEU A 9 5.67 -3.23 0.93
C LEU A 9 4.89 -3.78 -0.29
N GLY A 10 5.52 -3.88 -1.45
CA GLY A 10 4.90 -4.49 -2.62
C GLY A 10 4.66 -5.98 -2.45
N ARG A 11 5.58 -6.71 -1.81
CA ARG A 11 5.54 -8.19 -1.74
C ARG A 11 4.38 -8.72 -0.88
N GLU A 12 3.96 -7.95 0.11
CA GLU A 12 2.90 -8.36 1.04
C GLU A 12 1.52 -7.82 0.66
N TYR A 13 1.40 -7.16 -0.50
CA TYR A 13 0.13 -6.75 -1.04
C TYR A 13 -0.72 -7.98 -1.38
N PRO A 14 -2.01 -8.04 -0.98
CA PRO A 14 -2.86 -9.22 -1.22
C PRO A 14 -3.04 -9.55 -2.72
N LYS A 15 -2.78 -8.59 -3.62
CA LYS A 15 -2.76 -8.78 -5.08
C LYS A 15 -1.34 -8.73 -5.70
N GLY A 16 -0.29 -8.66 -4.89
CA GLY A 16 1.11 -8.63 -5.32
C GLY A 16 1.67 -7.24 -5.66
N ALA A 17 3.00 -7.12 -5.62
CA ALA A 17 3.76 -5.89 -5.87
C ALA A 17 3.56 -5.37 -7.29
N ASP A 18 3.37 -6.29 -8.23
CA ASP A 18 3.21 -6.01 -9.64
C ASP A 18 1.89 -5.29 -9.94
N TYR A 19 0.80 -5.66 -9.24
CA TYR A 19 -0.49 -4.97 -9.39
C TYR A 19 -0.41 -3.51 -8.94
N PHE A 20 0.33 -3.24 -7.86
CA PHE A 20 0.56 -1.88 -7.39
C PHE A 20 1.46 -1.08 -8.35
N ARG A 21 2.55 -1.69 -8.83
CA ARG A 21 3.43 -1.08 -9.85
C ARG A 21 2.68 -0.74 -11.14
N GLU A 22 1.81 -1.62 -11.61
CA GLU A 22 1.06 -1.41 -12.85
C GLU A 22 0.04 -0.28 -12.70
N LYS A 23 -0.68 -0.22 -11.57
CA LYS A 23 -1.61 0.87 -11.23
C LYS A 23 -0.89 2.22 -11.13
N LEU A 24 0.26 2.28 -10.45
CA LEU A 24 1.08 3.49 -10.38
C LEU A 24 1.52 3.91 -11.78
N LYS A 25 2.10 2.99 -12.56
CA LYS A 25 2.55 3.28 -13.93
C LYS A 25 1.42 3.82 -14.80
N LYS A 26 0.22 3.24 -14.72
CA LYS A 26 -0.97 3.74 -15.43
C LYS A 26 -1.40 5.13 -14.97
N ALA A 27 -1.38 5.41 -13.67
CA ALA A 27 -1.71 6.72 -13.13
C ALA A 27 -0.70 7.80 -13.57
N PHE A 28 0.60 7.50 -13.52
CA PHE A 28 1.65 8.42 -14.01
C PHE A 28 1.57 8.63 -15.53
N MET A 29 1.29 7.57 -16.30
CA MET A 29 1.11 7.68 -17.75
C MET A 29 -0.10 8.56 -18.11
N LYS A 30 -1.22 8.41 -17.38
CA LYS A 30 -2.45 9.18 -17.61
C LYS A 30 -2.28 10.67 -17.30
N ASN A 31 -1.41 11.01 -16.34
CA ASN A 31 -1.19 12.39 -15.90
C ASN A 31 0.07 13.04 -16.48
N ARG A 32 0.70 12.43 -17.50
CA ARG A 32 1.97 12.91 -18.08
C ARG A 32 1.88 14.33 -18.65
N ASP A 33 0.76 14.69 -19.26
CA ASP A 33 0.56 15.99 -19.90
C ASP A 33 0.05 17.07 -18.95
N VAL A 34 -0.09 16.77 -17.66
CA VAL A 34 -0.48 17.76 -16.65
C VAL A 34 0.71 18.67 -16.35
N LYS A 35 0.62 19.93 -16.77
CA LYS A 35 1.64 20.98 -16.52
C LYS A 35 1.25 21.96 -15.42
N ASP A 36 0.06 21.78 -14.86
CA ASP A 36 -0.50 22.66 -13.85
C ASP A 36 0.08 22.29 -12.47
N PRO A 37 0.77 23.22 -11.78
CA PRO A 37 1.44 22.94 -10.51
C PRO A 37 0.46 22.57 -9.38
N GLU A 38 -0.76 23.10 -9.36
CA GLU A 38 -1.75 22.75 -8.32
C GLU A 38 -2.24 21.32 -8.51
N LYS A 39 -2.54 20.92 -9.76
CA LYS A 39 -2.96 19.56 -10.08
C LYS A 39 -1.86 18.53 -9.80
N ILE A 40 -0.60 18.87 -10.05
CA ILE A 40 0.52 18.00 -9.70
C ILE A 40 0.56 17.74 -8.20
N LYS A 41 0.34 18.78 -7.39
CA LYS A 41 0.34 18.67 -5.93
C LYS A 41 -0.80 17.78 -5.42
N GLU A 42 -2.03 17.97 -5.93
CA GLU A 42 -3.15 17.07 -5.62
C GLU A 42 -2.88 15.61 -6.00
N LEU A 43 -2.26 15.38 -7.16
CA LEU A 43 -1.95 14.03 -7.63
C LEU A 43 -0.90 13.34 -6.76
N ILE A 44 0.09 14.09 -6.27
CA ILE A 44 1.09 13.59 -5.32
C ILE A 44 0.42 13.24 -4.00
N GLU A 45 -0.41 14.14 -3.46
CA GLU A 45 -1.12 13.95 -2.18
C GLU A 45 -2.06 12.75 -2.23
N ARG A 46 -2.75 12.55 -3.36
CA ARG A 46 -3.56 11.36 -3.62
C ARG A 46 -2.72 10.09 -3.68
N GLY A 47 -1.50 10.15 -4.21
CA GLY A 47 -0.54 9.05 -4.21
C GLY A 47 -0.11 8.67 -2.78
N GLU A 48 0.19 9.66 -1.95
CA GLU A 48 0.54 9.45 -0.53
C GLU A 48 -0.62 8.86 0.28
N PHE A 49 -1.85 9.31 0.02
CA PHE A 49 -3.04 8.76 0.67
C PHE A 49 -3.21 7.27 0.37
N VAL A 50 -3.05 6.88 -0.90
CA VAL A 50 -3.12 5.47 -1.29
C VAL A 50 -2.06 4.66 -0.56
N ILE A 51 -0.82 5.15 -0.44
CA ILE A 51 0.25 4.45 0.31
C ILE A 51 -0.16 4.23 1.77
N LYS A 52 -0.71 5.25 2.45
CA LYS A 52 -1.18 5.14 3.84
C LYS A 52 -2.32 4.13 4.00
N GLU A 53 -3.26 4.08 3.06
CA GLU A 53 -4.31 3.05 3.05
C GLU A 53 -3.72 1.64 2.93
N LEU A 54 -2.70 1.46 2.08
CA LEU A 54 -2.05 0.16 1.95
C LEU A 54 -1.31 -0.25 3.20
N GLU A 55 -0.61 0.68 3.86
CA GLU A 55 0.03 0.43 5.16
C GLU A 55 -1.02 0.05 6.22
N ALA A 56 -2.14 0.76 6.29
CA ALA A 56 -3.23 0.45 7.23
C ALA A 56 -3.83 -0.95 7.00
N LEU A 57 -4.09 -1.31 5.74
CA LEU A 57 -4.57 -2.64 5.36
C LEU A 57 -3.56 -3.74 5.71
N TYR A 58 -2.28 -3.46 5.54
CA TYR A 58 -1.19 -4.35 5.91
C TYR A 58 -1.15 -4.60 7.43
N PHE A 59 -1.19 -3.54 8.24
CA PHE A 59 -1.26 -3.67 9.70
C PHE A 59 -2.52 -4.41 10.16
N LEU A 60 -3.67 -4.15 9.53
CA LEU A 60 -4.92 -4.85 9.84
C LEU A 60 -4.82 -6.35 9.55
N LYS A 61 -4.20 -6.74 8.43
CA LYS A 61 -3.96 -8.16 8.10
C LYS A 61 -3.05 -8.83 9.12
N LYS A 62 -1.96 -8.18 9.52
CA LYS A 62 -1.06 -8.68 10.58
C LYS A 62 -1.78 -8.82 11.91
N TYR A 63 -2.58 -7.83 12.29
CA TYR A 63 -3.39 -7.88 13.50
C TYR A 63 -4.39 -9.03 13.47
N ARG A 64 -5.08 -9.26 12.34
CA ARG A 64 -6.00 -10.40 12.17
C ARG A 64 -5.28 -11.74 12.34
N ALA A 65 -4.13 -11.93 11.69
CA ALA A 65 -3.34 -13.15 11.80
C ALA A 65 -2.79 -13.38 13.22
N MET A 66 -2.37 -12.31 13.89
CA MET A 66 -1.92 -12.36 15.28
C MET A 66 -3.08 -12.71 16.22
N LYS A 67 -4.22 -12.02 16.09
CA LYS A 67 -5.42 -12.29 16.88
C LYS A 67 -5.88 -13.74 16.72
N GLN A 68 -5.86 -14.28 15.50
CA GLN A 68 -6.24 -15.67 15.29
C GLN A 68 -5.38 -16.63 16.14
N ARG A 69 -4.06 -16.47 16.13
CA ARG A 69 -3.15 -17.33 16.89
C ARG A 69 -3.32 -17.24 18.41
N TYR A 70 -3.48 -16.03 18.95
CA TYR A 70 -3.56 -15.85 20.40
C TYR A 70 -4.92 -16.24 21.00
N TYR A 71 -6.02 -16.11 20.24
CA TYR A 71 -7.36 -16.41 20.75
C TYR A 71 -7.90 -17.79 20.32
N GLU A 72 -7.18 -18.54 19.49
CA GLU A 72 -7.44 -19.98 19.27
C GLU A 72 -6.90 -20.81 20.45
N ASP A 73 -5.72 -20.49 20.99
CA ASP A 73 -5.14 -21.16 22.18
C ASP A 73 -5.98 -21.00 23.47
N ASP A 74 -6.74 -19.91 23.61
CA ASP A 74 -7.59 -19.65 24.79
C ASP A 74 -8.93 -20.41 24.76
N LYS A 75 -9.34 -20.98 23.61
CA LYS A 75 -10.58 -21.77 23.51
C LYS A 75 -10.39 -23.25 23.86
N ASP A 76 -9.14 -23.72 23.89
CA ASP A 76 -8.78 -25.11 24.13
C ASP A 76 -8.17 -25.35 25.54
N ARG A 77 -8.27 -24.36 26.45
CA ARG A 77 -7.95 -24.50 27.88
C ARG A 77 -9.18 -24.55 28.77
#